data_AF-A0A350XAS5-F1
#
_entry.id   AF-A0A350XAS5-F1
#
_cell.length_a   1.000
_cell.length_b   1.000
_cell.length_c   1.000
_cell.angle_alpha   90.00
_cell.angle_beta   90.00
_cell.angle_gamma   90.00
#
_symmetry.space_group_name_H-M   'P 1'
#
loop_
_entity.id
_entity.type
_entity.pdbx_description
1 polymer ?
#
loop_
_entity_poly.entity_id
_entity_poly.type
_entity_poly.pdbx_seq_one_letter_code
_entity_poly.pdbx_strand_id
1 'polypeptide(L)'
;MTLAIIVHGGAKTIEDGKAKANIDGCTAALEAGWAILQRGGSAKDAVEAAIRVLEDDPTFNASMGATLDTEGQVYLDAGMMESNTLAWGGVVAVQGVSHPISVARKIMEEKPRLLASEGAERFARENGFEMCKPKDLITYEQRQHFEKQEAV
;
A
#
# COMPACT_ATOMS: atom_id res chain seq x y z
N MET A 1 -28.52 -2.35 5.40
CA MET A 1 -27.24 -3.01 5.76
C MET A 1 -26.39 -1.95 6.44
N THR A 2 -25.86 -2.21 7.63
CA THR A 2 -24.99 -1.24 8.32
C THR A 2 -23.62 -1.29 7.67
N LEU A 3 -23.11 -0.14 7.23
CA LEU A 3 -21.78 -0.03 6.62
C LEU A 3 -20.74 0.20 7.72
N ALA A 4 -19.58 -0.43 7.57
CA ALA A 4 -18.42 -0.22 8.43
C ALA A 4 -17.15 -0.36 7.60
N ILE A 5 -16.13 0.42 7.95
CA ILE A 5 -14.78 0.35 7.41
C ILE A 5 -13.81 0.64 8.54
N ILE A 6 -12.71 -0.08 8.57
CA ILE A 6 -11.66 0.04 9.59
C ILE A 6 -10.33 0.14 8.83
N VAL A 7 -9.49 1.08 9.26
CA VAL A 7 -8.16 1.34 8.69
C VAL A 7 -7.14 1.32 9.82
N HIS A 8 -5.91 0.88 9.55
CA HIS A 8 -4.79 0.98 10.48
C HIS A 8 -3.52 1.44 9.76
N GLY A 9 -2.68 2.21 10.44
CA GLY A 9 -1.37 2.65 9.93
C GLY A 9 -0.21 1.66 10.17
N GLY A 10 -0.46 0.58 10.91
CA GLY A 10 0.55 -0.42 11.29
C GLY A 10 1.09 -0.21 12.70
N ALA A 11 1.85 -1.20 13.20
CA ALA A 11 2.40 -1.19 14.55
C ALA A 11 3.81 -0.58 14.57
N LYS A 12 3.98 0.53 15.29
CA LYS A 12 5.28 1.15 15.56
C LYS A 12 5.23 2.00 16.82
N THR A 13 6.39 2.28 17.41
CA THR A 13 6.53 3.37 18.37
C THR A 13 6.35 4.69 17.62
N ILE A 14 5.35 5.48 17.99
CA ILE A 14 5.11 6.80 17.40
C ILE A 14 5.95 7.80 18.18
N GLU A 15 6.95 8.38 17.52
CA GLU A 15 7.81 9.42 18.10
C GLU A 15 7.00 10.68 18.46
N ASP A 16 7.50 11.43 19.44
CA ASP A 16 6.90 12.70 19.84
C ASP A 16 6.73 13.64 18.65
N GLY A 17 5.56 14.27 18.55
CA GLY A 17 5.21 15.16 17.44
C GLY A 17 4.69 14.45 16.17
N LYS A 18 4.82 13.12 16.03
CA LYS A 18 4.33 12.37 14.86
C LYS A 18 2.92 11.81 15.01
N ALA A 19 2.33 11.87 16.19
CA ALA A 19 0.98 11.35 16.45
C ALA A 19 -0.08 11.98 15.53
N LYS A 20 0.00 13.30 15.32
CA LYS A 20 -0.95 14.02 14.45
C LYS A 20 -0.92 13.49 13.01
N ALA A 21 0.27 13.33 12.42
CA ALA A 21 0.39 12.81 11.05
C ALA A 21 -0.22 11.41 10.90
N ASN A 22 0.02 10.52 11.88
CA ASN A 22 -0.54 9.16 11.84
C ASN A 22 -2.09 9.17 11.95
N ILE A 23 -2.64 10.03 12.81
CA ILE A 23 -4.10 10.19 12.96
C ILE A 23 -4.71 10.78 11.69
N ASP A 24 -4.12 11.87 11.17
CA ASP A 24 -4.61 12.56 9.98
C ASP A 24 -4.57 11.63 8.76
N GLY A 25 -3.49 10.87 8.56
CA GLY A 25 -3.35 9.91 7.47
C GLY A 25 -4.37 8.76 7.55
N CYS A 26 -4.58 8.18 8.73
CA CYS A 26 -5.64 7.17 8.92
C CYS A 26 -7.03 7.75 8.71
N THR A 27 -7.25 9.01 9.10
CA THR A 27 -8.53 9.71 8.90
C THR A 27 -8.77 9.95 7.41
N ALA A 28 -7.76 10.42 6.66
CA ALA A 28 -7.86 10.63 5.22
C ALA A 28 -8.15 9.31 4.46
N ALA A 29 -7.47 8.23 4.83
CA ALA A 29 -7.72 6.91 4.25
C ALA A 29 -9.14 6.40 4.56
N LEU A 30 -9.58 6.58 5.82
CA LEU A 30 -10.95 6.27 6.24
C LEU A 30 -11.98 7.06 5.41
N GLU A 31 -11.80 8.36 5.27
CA GLU A 31 -12.69 9.25 4.52
C GLU A 31 -12.78 8.87 3.03
N ALA A 32 -11.65 8.53 2.41
CA ALA A 32 -11.60 8.11 1.02
C ALA A 32 -12.42 6.82 0.77
N GLY A 33 -12.22 5.80 1.60
CA GLY A 33 -13.01 4.56 1.50
C GLY A 33 -14.48 4.76 1.88
N TRP A 34 -14.75 5.54 2.93
CA TRP A 34 -16.11 5.82 3.39
C TRP A 34 -16.94 6.56 2.35
N ALA A 35 -16.34 7.52 1.64
CA ALA A 35 -17.01 8.27 0.57
C ALA A 35 -17.51 7.36 -0.57
N ILE A 36 -16.84 6.23 -0.82
CA ILE A 36 -17.27 5.23 -1.81
C ILE A 36 -18.46 4.43 -1.28
N LEU A 37 -18.37 3.95 -0.04
CA LEU A 37 -19.44 3.18 0.60
C LEU A 37 -20.74 3.99 0.72
N GLN A 38 -20.65 5.28 1.08
CA GLN A 38 -21.81 6.18 1.17
C GLN A 38 -22.57 6.35 -0.16
N ARG A 39 -21.88 6.19 -1.30
CA ARG A 39 -22.46 6.30 -2.64
C ARG A 39 -22.96 4.96 -3.18
N GLY A 40 -22.92 3.90 -2.37
CA GLY A 40 -23.31 2.55 -2.78
C GLY A 40 -22.23 1.80 -3.57
N GLY A 41 -20.97 2.24 -3.52
CA GLY A 41 -19.85 1.52 -4.11
C GLY A 41 -19.53 0.21 -3.39
N SER A 42 -18.68 -0.63 -4.00
CA SER A 42 -18.36 -1.94 -3.45
C SER A 42 -17.33 -1.88 -2.32
N ALA A 43 -17.26 -2.94 -1.49
CA ALA A 43 -16.27 -3.04 -0.42
C ALA A 43 -14.83 -3.02 -0.97
N LYS A 44 -14.57 -3.69 -2.10
CA LYS A 44 -13.24 -3.71 -2.74
C LYS A 44 -12.81 -2.33 -3.27
N ASP A 45 -13.75 -1.55 -3.82
CA ASP A 45 -13.48 -0.17 -4.24
C ASP A 45 -13.10 0.71 -3.03
N ALA A 46 -13.84 0.56 -1.92
CA ALA A 46 -13.61 1.32 -0.70
C ALA A 46 -12.24 1.03 -0.06
N VAL A 47 -11.86 -0.25 0.05
CA VAL A 47 -10.56 -0.62 0.63
C VAL A 47 -9.40 -0.26 -0.28
N GLU A 48 -9.55 -0.36 -1.61
CA GLU A 48 -8.51 0.09 -2.55
C GLU A 48 -8.24 1.59 -2.37
N ALA A 49 -9.30 2.41 -2.34
CA ALA A 49 -9.16 3.85 -2.18
C ALA A 49 -8.51 4.22 -0.83
N ALA A 50 -8.89 3.54 0.26
CA ALA A 50 -8.29 3.76 1.57
C ALA A 50 -6.80 3.40 1.57
N ILE A 51 -6.42 2.25 1.01
CA ILE A 51 -5.02 1.80 1.00
C ILE A 51 -4.17 2.69 0.09
N ARG A 52 -4.68 3.14 -1.06
CA ARG A 52 -3.96 4.07 -1.94
C ARG A 52 -3.60 5.38 -1.23
N VAL A 53 -4.48 5.90 -0.38
CA VAL A 53 -4.17 7.08 0.46
C VAL A 53 -3.03 6.79 1.43
N LEU A 54 -2.96 5.59 2.01
CA LEU A 54 -1.84 5.20 2.88
C LEU A 54 -0.54 4.99 2.10
N GLU A 55 -0.60 4.43 0.88
CA GLU A 55 0.55 4.25 -0.02
C GLU A 55 1.12 5.59 -0.50
N ASP A 56 0.28 6.62 -0.59
CA ASP A 56 0.65 8.00 -0.95
C ASP A 56 1.08 8.85 0.26
N ASP A 57 1.05 8.33 1.49
CA ASP A 57 1.41 9.09 2.68
C ASP A 57 2.74 8.56 3.26
N PRO A 58 3.82 9.36 3.22
CA PRO A 58 5.15 8.96 3.68
C PRO A 58 5.22 8.62 5.18
N THR A 59 4.15 8.90 5.93
CA THR A 59 4.00 8.53 7.34
C THR A 59 3.88 7.01 7.52
N PHE A 60 3.41 6.27 6.52
CA PHE A 60 3.14 4.83 6.63
C PHE A 60 4.20 3.98 5.93
N ASN A 61 4.39 2.76 6.42
CA ASN A 61 5.28 1.78 5.80
C ASN A 61 4.54 1.06 4.66
N ALA A 62 4.23 1.81 3.59
CA ALA A 62 3.58 1.30 2.39
C ALA A 62 3.94 2.21 1.20
N SER A 63 4.47 1.64 0.12
CA SER A 63 4.90 2.39 -1.06
C SER A 63 5.78 3.62 -0.72
N MET A 64 5.29 4.85 -0.86
CA MET A 64 6.03 6.03 -0.44
C MET A 64 6.15 6.04 1.08
N GLY A 65 7.37 5.98 1.60
CA GLY A 65 7.61 5.82 3.04
C GLY A 65 7.85 4.37 3.47
N ALA A 66 7.92 3.43 2.52
CA ALA A 66 8.35 2.06 2.79
C ALA A 66 9.74 1.99 3.41
N THR A 67 9.91 1.05 4.34
CA THR A 67 11.21 0.71 4.93
C THR A 67 12.15 0.11 3.90
N LEU A 68 13.45 0.26 4.16
CA LEU A 68 14.49 -0.25 3.27
C LEU A 68 14.94 -1.65 3.70
N ASP A 69 15.32 -2.47 2.72
CA ASP A 69 16.00 -3.75 2.97
C ASP A 69 17.48 -3.53 3.36
N THR A 70 18.23 -4.62 3.52
CA THR A 70 19.66 -4.60 3.87
C THR A 70 20.55 -3.94 2.82
N GLU A 71 20.06 -3.73 1.60
CA GLU A 71 20.78 -3.06 0.52
C GLU A 71 20.27 -1.62 0.27
N GLY A 72 19.44 -1.11 1.19
CA GLY A 72 18.86 0.23 1.09
C GLY A 72 17.80 0.36 -0.01
N GLN A 73 17.20 -0.74 -0.45
CA GLN A 73 16.20 -0.81 -1.51
C GLN A 73 14.78 -0.93 -0.95
N VAL A 74 13.80 -0.46 -1.73
CA VAL A 74 12.37 -0.64 -1.42
C VAL A 74 11.87 -1.87 -2.17
N TYR A 75 11.21 -2.76 -1.41
CA TYR A 75 10.43 -3.89 -1.91
C TYR A 75 9.04 -3.82 -1.28
N LEU A 76 8.01 -4.02 -2.11
CA LEU A 76 6.62 -3.86 -1.69
C LEU A 76 5.84 -5.16 -1.84
N ASP A 77 4.92 -5.36 -0.90
CA ASP A 77 3.97 -6.46 -0.88
C ASP A 77 2.56 -5.89 -0.73
N ALA A 78 1.58 -6.48 -1.42
CA ALA A 78 0.17 -6.14 -1.23
C ALA A 78 -0.74 -7.30 -1.60
N GLY A 79 -1.92 -7.35 -0.98
CA GLY A 79 -2.94 -8.36 -1.24
C GLY A 79 -4.35 -7.84 -1.04
N MET A 80 -5.29 -8.37 -1.82
CA MET A 80 -6.72 -8.08 -1.71
C MET A 80 -7.54 -9.36 -1.81
N MET A 81 -8.65 -9.42 -1.08
CA MET A 81 -9.60 -10.53 -1.11
C MET A 81 -11.04 -10.01 -1.13
N GLU A 82 -11.91 -10.68 -1.88
CA GLU A 82 -13.36 -10.42 -1.93
C GLU A 82 -14.15 -11.62 -1.38
N SER A 83 -15.07 -11.37 -0.45
CA SER A 83 -15.81 -12.44 0.25
C SER A 83 -16.84 -13.16 -0.62
N ASN A 84 -17.45 -12.49 -1.61
CA ASN A 84 -18.55 -13.05 -2.40
C ASN A 84 -18.10 -14.21 -3.29
N THR A 85 -16.88 -14.12 -3.82
CA THR A 85 -16.30 -15.08 -4.76
C THR A 85 -15.13 -15.86 -4.15
N LEU A 86 -14.65 -15.43 -2.97
CA LEU A 86 -13.37 -15.86 -2.39
C LEU A 86 -12.17 -15.60 -3.31
N ALA A 87 -12.34 -14.72 -4.32
CA ALA A 87 -11.25 -14.30 -5.18
C ALA A 87 -10.23 -13.51 -4.36
N TRP A 88 -8.96 -13.68 -4.70
CA TRP A 88 -7.86 -12.98 -4.07
C TRP A 88 -6.76 -12.71 -5.10
N GLY A 89 -5.94 -11.72 -4.84
CA GLY A 89 -4.78 -11.41 -5.66
C GLY A 89 -3.71 -10.78 -4.81
N GLY A 90 -2.45 -10.99 -5.20
CA GLY A 90 -1.34 -10.42 -4.46
C GLY A 90 -0.10 -10.22 -5.31
N VAL A 91 0.74 -9.33 -4.82
CA VAL A 91 2.09 -9.07 -5.29
C VAL A 91 3.07 -9.19 -4.13
N VAL A 92 4.27 -9.69 -4.40
CA VAL A 92 5.34 -9.81 -3.40
C VAL A 92 6.68 -9.38 -4.00
N ALA A 93 7.50 -8.71 -3.20
CA ALA A 93 8.84 -8.24 -3.56
C ALA A 93 8.89 -7.43 -4.86
N VAL A 94 7.90 -6.56 -5.09
CA VAL A 94 7.86 -5.73 -6.30
C VAL A 94 8.61 -4.43 -6.09
N GLN A 95 9.22 -3.94 -7.16
CA GLN A 95 9.85 -2.63 -7.21
C GLN A 95 9.22 -1.76 -8.29
N GLY A 96 9.22 -0.44 -8.07
CA GLY A 96 8.82 0.53 -9.08
C GLY A 96 7.33 0.54 -9.43
N VAL A 97 6.47 0.03 -8.54
CA VAL A 97 5.00 0.12 -8.64
C VAL A 97 4.52 1.15 -7.62
N SER A 98 3.84 2.22 -8.05
CA SER A 98 3.37 3.27 -7.12
C SER A 98 2.28 2.77 -6.17
N HIS A 99 1.40 1.90 -6.65
CA HIS A 99 0.26 1.38 -5.89
C HIS A 99 0.12 -0.15 -5.99
N PRO A 100 0.92 -0.91 -5.23
CA PRO A 100 0.86 -2.37 -5.21
C PRO A 100 -0.56 -2.93 -4.96
N ILE A 101 -1.39 -2.27 -4.14
CA ILE A 101 -2.76 -2.74 -3.87
C ILE A 101 -3.63 -2.79 -5.13
N SER A 102 -3.47 -1.83 -6.03
CA SER A 102 -4.22 -1.77 -7.29
C SER A 102 -3.81 -2.89 -8.25
N VAL A 103 -2.52 -3.28 -8.23
CA VAL A 103 -2.04 -4.44 -8.99
C VAL A 103 -2.61 -5.73 -8.40
N ALA A 104 -2.60 -5.88 -7.07
CA ALA A 104 -3.19 -7.02 -6.37
C ALA A 104 -4.68 -7.17 -6.69
N ARG A 105 -5.45 -6.07 -6.72
CA ARG A 105 -6.86 -6.06 -7.13
C ARG A 105 -7.04 -6.59 -8.56
N LYS A 106 -6.23 -6.13 -9.50
CA LYS A 106 -6.35 -6.57 -10.90
C LYS A 106 -6.02 -8.05 -11.08
N ILE A 107 -5.04 -8.57 -10.32
CA ILE A 107 -4.76 -10.01 -10.28
C ILE A 107 -5.97 -10.79 -9.74
N MET A 108 -6.60 -10.29 -8.67
CA MET A 108 -7.83 -10.88 -8.10
C MET A 108 -8.95 -10.95 -9.12
N GLU A 109 -9.17 -9.88 -9.89
CA GLU A 109 -10.25 -9.78 -10.87
C GLU A 109 -10.01 -10.61 -12.14
N GLU A 110 -8.75 -10.83 -12.55
CA GLU A 110 -8.44 -11.63 -13.75
C GLU A 110 -8.31 -13.13 -13.46
N LYS A 111 -7.37 -13.48 -12.58
CA LYS A 111 -7.07 -14.88 -12.26
C LYS A 111 -6.39 -14.91 -10.90
N PRO A 112 -7.11 -15.34 -9.84
CA PRO A 112 -6.59 -15.38 -8.49
C PRO A 112 -5.25 -16.11 -8.38
N ARG A 113 -4.20 -15.38 -7.99
CA ARG A 113 -2.83 -15.87 -7.83
C ARG A 113 -1.97 -14.83 -7.09
N LEU A 114 -0.79 -15.27 -6.66
CA LEU A 114 0.29 -14.40 -6.20
C LEU A 114 1.30 -14.27 -7.34
N LEU A 115 1.72 -13.05 -7.67
CA LEU A 115 2.86 -12.80 -8.55
C LEU A 115 4.02 -12.22 -7.75
N ALA A 116 5.24 -12.58 -8.10
CA ALA A 116 6.44 -12.15 -7.38
C ALA A 116 7.38 -11.34 -8.27
N SER A 117 8.01 -10.32 -7.70
CA SER A 117 9.13 -9.55 -8.27
C SER A 117 8.89 -9.17 -9.74
N GLU A 118 9.85 -9.41 -10.63
CA GLU A 118 9.78 -9.06 -12.05
C GLU A 118 8.51 -9.58 -12.76
N GLY A 119 7.96 -10.72 -12.30
CA GLY A 119 6.72 -11.27 -12.84
C GLY A 119 5.51 -10.41 -12.54
N ALA A 120 5.43 -9.86 -11.32
CA ALA A 120 4.40 -8.92 -10.93
C ALA A 120 4.62 -7.53 -11.54
N GLU A 121 5.86 -7.06 -11.64
CA GLU A 121 6.19 -5.78 -12.26
C GLU A 121 5.89 -5.76 -13.77
N ARG A 122 6.16 -6.87 -14.46
CA ARG A 122 5.79 -7.03 -15.86
C ARG A 122 4.27 -7.01 -16.01
N PHE A 123 3.55 -7.75 -15.15
CA PHE A 123 2.09 -7.71 -15.13
C PHE A 123 1.56 -6.29 -14.90
N ALA A 124 2.18 -5.53 -13.98
CA ALA A 124 1.81 -4.14 -13.72
C ALA A 124 2.00 -3.25 -14.97
N ARG A 125 3.16 -3.35 -15.62
CA ARG A 125 3.47 -2.62 -16.87
C ARG A 125 2.52 -2.95 -18.01
N GLU A 126 2.28 -4.23 -18.24
CA GLU A 126 1.40 -4.70 -19.33
C GLU A 126 -0.06 -4.29 -19.13
N ASN A 127 -0.48 -4.11 -17.89
CA ASN A 127 -1.82 -3.62 -17.54
C ASN A 127 -1.92 -2.10 -17.39
N GLY A 128 -0.85 -1.34 -17.68
CA GLY A 128 -0.86 0.11 -17.69
C GLY A 128 -0.92 0.75 -16.30
N PHE A 129 -0.45 0.06 -15.26
CA PHE A 129 -0.33 0.64 -13.92
C PHE A 129 0.76 1.72 -13.87
N GLU A 130 0.61 2.64 -12.92
CA GLU A 130 1.59 3.67 -12.68
C GLU A 130 2.88 3.07 -12.11
N MET A 131 3.95 3.26 -12.87
CA MET A 131 5.29 2.85 -12.50
C MET A 131 6.09 4.05 -11.99
N CYS A 132 6.95 3.82 -11.01
CA CYS A 132 7.86 4.82 -10.46
C CYS A 132 9.30 4.31 -10.46
N LYS A 133 10.27 5.19 -10.21
CA LYS A 133 11.62 4.72 -9.90
C LYS A 133 11.62 4.29 -8.44
N PRO A 134 12.15 3.11 -8.08
CA PRO A 134 12.15 2.64 -6.69
C PRO A 134 12.74 3.67 -5.70
N LYS A 135 13.77 4.40 -6.12
CA LYS A 135 14.39 5.47 -5.33
C LYS A 135 13.48 6.67 -5.02
N ASP A 136 12.43 6.90 -5.81
CA ASP A 136 11.49 8.00 -5.62
C ASP A 136 10.53 7.69 -4.45
N LEU A 137 10.41 6.41 -4.06
CA LEU A 137 9.64 5.97 -2.88
C LEU A 137 10.43 6.13 -1.56
N ILE A 138 11.76 6.32 -1.65
CA ILE A 138 12.64 6.45 -0.49
C ILE A 138 12.57 7.88 0.06
N THR A 139 11.93 8.03 1.21
CA THR A 139 11.87 9.33 1.90
C THR A 139 13.17 9.63 2.63
N TYR A 140 13.39 10.91 2.95
CA TYR A 140 14.54 11.32 3.78
C TYR A 140 14.53 10.61 5.14
N GLU A 141 13.36 10.46 5.75
CA GLU A 141 13.20 9.80 7.05
C GLU A 141 13.60 8.32 6.98
N GLN A 142 13.15 7.58 5.95
CA GLN A 142 13.50 6.17 5.80
C GLN A 142 15.00 5.96 5.55
N ARG A 143 15.62 6.87 4.77
CA ARG A 143 17.07 6.86 4.59
C ARG A 143 17.82 7.07 5.92
N GLN A 144 17.39 8.04 6.72
CA GLN A 144 17.99 8.28 8.04
C GLN A 144 17.77 7.10 9.01
N HIS A 145 16.62 6.42 8.92
CA HIS A 145 16.36 5.24 9.73
C HIS A 145 17.29 4.08 9.36
N PHE A 146 17.45 3.80 8.07
CA PHE A 146 18.37 2.78 7.55
C PHE A 146 19.82 3.06 7.96
N GLU A 147 20.31 4.29 7.77
CA GLU A 147 21.69 4.67 8.17
C GLU A 147 21.95 4.47 9.67
N LYS A 148 20.94 4.68 10.54
CA LYS A 148 21.06 4.44 11.98
C LYS A 148 21.09 2.95 12.34
N GLN A 149 20.40 2.10 11.58
CA GLN A 149 20.38 0.66 11.79
C GLN A 149 21.70 0.01 11.38
N GLU A 150 22.29 0.46 10.27
CA GLU A 150 23.60 -0.03 9.78
C GLU A 150 24.79 0.41 10.65
N ALA A 151 24.62 1.43 11.49
CA ALA A 151 25.66 1.95 12.37
C ALA A 151 25.82 1.16 13.69
N VAL A 152 25.01 0.12 13.90
CA VAL A 152 24.97 -0.73 15.12
C VAL A 152 25.58 -2.09 14.83
#